data_AF-A0A416T4B1-F1
#
_entry.id   AF-A0A416T4B1-F1
#
_cell.length_a   1.000
_cell.length_b   1.000
_cell.length_c   1.000
_cell.angle_alpha   90.00
_cell.angle_beta   90.00
_cell.angle_gamma   90.00
#
_symmetry.space_group_name_H-M   'P 1'
#
loop_
_entity.id
_entity.type
_entity.pdbx_description
1 polymer ?
#
loop_
_entity_poly.entity_id
_entity_poly.type
_entity_poly.pdbx_seq_one_letter_code
_entity_poly.pdbx_strand_id
1 'polypeptide(L)'
;MRRGKISEIALKRSVLKNIKNRNAKVVRGADLSNDACEIQLEDVTVVMSSNCIETWFDGCIEFNVAKGMNNIYVQGGIPLAAEVSIALPLEYEEKQLGKLMRKLNEVFGKYNVQISGGHTTVSANVNQPIIMFTIMGSKCYNVNCLKDVKPGQQIVMTKSIAVGGTGLISNAKTDILKEKFINTYVDKCKDIINYISIEDESRIALECGEVALHDISTGGVFAGVWELTSASGLGVKIELQKIPVWQETIEVSEVFDINPYMLDGTGSLLIVTNNGERLVDVLEEKGINASVIGIITSDKNRVLINGDETRFLEPQRGDEIYKLF
;
A
#
# COMPACT_ATOMS: atom_id res chain seq x y z
N MET A 1 -7.99 -11.25 18.32
CA MET A 1 -7.85 -10.31 17.17
C MET A 1 -7.81 -11.17 15.90
N ARG A 2 -8.22 -10.64 14.74
CA ARG A 2 -8.08 -11.37 13.46
C ARG A 2 -6.65 -11.22 12.94
N ARG A 3 -6.20 -12.15 12.08
CA ARG A 3 -4.91 -12.05 11.38
C ARG A 3 -4.89 -10.80 10.49
N GLY A 4 -3.73 -10.17 10.36
CA GLY A 4 -3.52 -8.96 9.56
C GLY A 4 -3.65 -7.65 10.33
N LYS A 5 -3.95 -6.57 9.62
CA LYS A 5 -4.05 -5.21 10.18
C LYS A 5 -5.09 -5.15 11.31
N ILE A 6 -4.71 -4.56 12.44
CA ILE A 6 -5.62 -4.34 13.55
C ILE A 6 -6.74 -3.38 13.13
N SER A 7 -7.96 -3.55 13.66
CA SER A 7 -9.08 -2.67 13.32
C SER A 7 -8.80 -1.22 13.70
N GLU A 8 -9.30 -0.27 12.90
CA GLU A 8 -9.15 1.17 13.14
C GLU A 8 -9.61 1.57 14.55
N ILE A 9 -10.72 0.98 15.03
CA ILE A 9 -11.26 1.22 16.38
C ILE A 9 -10.24 0.83 17.46
N ALA A 10 -9.60 -0.33 17.31
CA ALA A 10 -8.59 -0.80 18.27
C ALA A 10 -7.28 -0.01 18.13
N LEU A 11 -6.84 0.32 16.91
CA LEU A 11 -5.71 1.22 16.67
C LEU A 11 -5.91 2.56 17.40
N LYS A 12 -7.07 3.19 17.20
CA LYS A 12 -7.41 4.47 17.82
C LYS A 12 -7.47 4.39 19.34
N ARG A 13 -8.19 3.40 19.88
CA ARG A 13 -8.49 3.31 21.32
C ARG A 13 -7.34 2.75 22.15
N SER A 14 -6.59 1.80 21.61
CA SER A 14 -5.59 1.02 22.36
C SER A 14 -4.15 1.38 22.02
N VAL A 15 -3.88 1.94 20.84
CA VAL A 15 -2.53 2.35 20.42
C VAL A 15 -2.40 3.87 20.44
N LEU A 16 -3.07 4.57 19.51
CA LEU A 16 -2.89 6.01 19.30
C LEU A 16 -3.26 6.85 20.54
N LYS A 17 -4.34 6.49 21.25
CA LYS A 17 -4.75 7.17 22.50
C LYS A 17 -3.66 7.16 23.60
N ASN A 18 -2.76 6.17 23.57
CA ASN A 18 -1.69 6.03 24.55
C ASN A 18 -0.39 6.74 24.15
N ILE A 19 -0.25 7.18 22.89
CA ILE A 19 0.90 7.92 22.39
C ILE A 19 0.69 9.42 22.66
N LYS A 20 1.11 9.89 23.83
CA LYS A 20 0.87 11.28 24.30
C LYS A 20 2.05 12.23 24.14
N ASN A 21 3.27 11.70 24.13
CA ASN A 21 4.47 12.53 24.00
C ASN A 21 4.50 13.18 22.61
N ARG A 22 4.93 14.44 22.55
CA ARG A 22 5.05 15.22 21.31
C ARG A 22 6.43 15.85 21.25
N ASN A 23 6.98 15.92 20.05
CA ASN A 23 8.20 16.66 19.75
C ASN A 23 7.88 17.58 18.57
N ALA A 24 8.21 18.87 18.69
CA ALA A 24 7.90 19.87 17.67
C ALA A 24 8.54 19.59 16.30
N LYS A 25 9.65 18.83 16.27
CA LYS A 25 10.28 18.38 15.03
C LYS A 25 9.48 17.31 14.31
N VAL A 26 8.60 16.57 14.98
CA VAL A 26 7.73 15.57 14.35
C VAL A 26 6.47 16.28 13.82
N VAL A 27 6.52 16.70 12.56
CA VAL A 27 5.46 17.49 11.92
C VAL A 27 4.28 16.62 11.47
N ARG A 28 4.53 15.35 11.12
CA ARG A 28 3.51 14.31 10.95
C ARG A 28 3.91 13.07 11.74
N GLY A 29 3.13 12.74 12.76
CA GLY A 29 3.41 11.65 13.70
C GLY A 29 2.46 10.47 13.54
N ALA A 30 2.33 9.68 14.61
CA ALA A 30 1.37 8.59 14.67
C ALA A 30 -0.07 9.12 14.62
N ASP A 31 -0.79 8.81 13.55
CA ASP A 31 -2.20 9.15 13.36
C ASP A 31 -2.89 8.10 12.49
N LEU A 32 -4.21 8.20 12.34
CA LEU A 32 -4.97 7.37 11.42
C LEU A 32 -4.59 7.70 9.97
N SER A 33 -4.38 6.65 9.18
CA SER A 33 -4.13 6.76 7.74
C SER A 33 -2.95 7.67 7.38
N ASN A 34 -1.94 7.69 8.24
CA ASN A 34 -0.66 8.31 7.95
C ASN A 34 0.36 7.22 7.66
N ASP A 35 0.80 7.11 6.41
CA ASP A 35 1.62 5.98 5.93
C ASP A 35 3.09 6.08 6.34
N ALA A 36 3.58 7.30 6.57
CA ALA A 36 4.93 7.55 7.06
C ALA A 36 4.97 8.75 8.01
N CYS A 37 5.93 8.77 8.93
CA CYS A 37 6.17 9.94 9.77
C CYS A 37 7.02 10.97 9.02
N GLU A 38 6.86 12.24 9.39
CA GLU A 38 7.69 13.35 8.89
C GLU A 38 8.37 14.04 10.06
N ILE A 39 9.71 14.13 9.98
CA ILE A 39 10.55 14.78 10.98
C ILE A 39 11.29 15.93 10.31
N GLN A 40 10.92 17.16 10.66
CA GLN A 40 11.61 18.38 10.24
C GLN A 40 12.91 18.54 11.05
N LEU A 41 14.03 18.38 10.37
CA LEU A 41 15.34 18.83 10.82
C LEU A 41 15.51 20.30 10.43
N GLU A 42 16.71 20.86 10.47
CA GLU A 42 16.89 22.30 10.20
C GLU A 42 16.40 22.69 8.80
N ASP A 43 16.97 22.08 7.78
CA ASP A 43 16.74 22.37 6.36
C ASP A 43 16.13 21.18 5.59
N VAL A 44 16.09 20.00 6.19
CA VAL A 44 15.61 18.76 5.57
C VAL A 44 14.44 18.17 6.37
N THR A 45 13.43 17.65 5.67
CA THR A 45 12.42 16.77 6.29
C THR A 45 12.75 15.32 5.98
N VAL A 46 12.89 14.52 7.02
CA VAL A 46 13.05 13.06 6.92
C VAL A 46 11.66 12.43 6.93
N VAL A 47 11.45 11.46 6.04
CA VAL A 47 10.25 10.63 5.98
C VAL A 47 10.62 9.22 6.42
N MET A 48 9.81 8.59 7.27
CA MET A 48 10.07 7.21 7.73
C MET A 48 8.81 6.34 7.72
N SER A 49 8.92 5.14 7.14
CA SER A 49 7.88 4.11 7.14
C SER A 49 8.43 2.82 7.76
N SER A 50 7.54 1.98 8.31
CA SER A 50 7.91 0.70 8.88
C SER A 50 6.96 -0.40 8.41
N ASN A 51 7.52 -1.55 8.01
CA ASN A 51 6.75 -2.72 7.57
C ASN A 51 7.34 -4.01 8.14
N CYS A 52 6.60 -5.11 7.97
CA CYS A 52 6.91 -6.42 8.52
C CYS A 52 6.69 -7.52 7.48
N ILE A 53 7.62 -8.46 7.38
CA ILE A 53 7.47 -9.74 6.71
C ILE A 53 7.23 -10.79 7.79
N GLU A 54 5.98 -11.19 7.92
CA GLU A 54 5.51 -12.17 8.92
C GLU A 54 4.87 -13.41 8.27
N THR A 55 4.70 -13.42 6.94
CA THR A 55 4.16 -14.55 6.18
C THR A 55 5.09 -14.85 5.01
N TRP A 56 5.48 -16.11 4.87
CA TRP A 56 6.48 -16.57 3.90
C TRP A 56 5.82 -17.26 2.70
N PHE A 57 6.10 -16.73 1.52
CA PHE A 57 5.76 -17.29 0.21
C PHE A 57 6.74 -16.70 -0.82
N ASP A 58 6.78 -17.27 -2.02
CA ASP A 58 7.65 -16.79 -3.10
C ASP A 58 7.28 -15.36 -3.49
N GLY A 59 8.26 -14.44 -3.40
CA GLY A 59 8.07 -13.01 -3.68
C GLY A 59 7.61 -12.15 -2.49
N CYS A 60 7.47 -12.73 -1.28
CA CYS A 60 7.06 -11.96 -0.09
C CYS A 60 8.02 -10.80 0.27
N ILE A 61 9.32 -10.95 -0.02
CA ILE A 61 10.33 -9.92 0.28
C ILE A 61 10.11 -8.72 -0.64
N GLU A 62 10.07 -8.94 -1.96
CA GLU A 62 9.78 -7.91 -2.98
C GLU A 62 8.50 -7.16 -2.67
N PHE A 63 7.44 -7.91 -2.39
CA PHE A 63 6.12 -7.36 -2.12
C PHE A 63 6.11 -6.43 -0.90
N ASN A 64 6.67 -6.88 0.22
CA ASN A 64 6.67 -6.07 1.45
C ASN A 64 7.64 -4.88 1.35
N VAL A 65 8.80 -5.05 0.72
CA VAL A 65 9.72 -3.93 0.49
C VAL A 65 9.06 -2.86 -0.38
N ALA A 66 8.42 -3.25 -1.49
CA ALA A 66 7.67 -2.32 -2.34
C ALA A 66 6.60 -1.56 -1.56
N LYS A 67 5.84 -2.24 -0.71
CA LYS A 67 4.84 -1.62 0.18
C LYS A 67 5.44 -0.53 1.07
N GLY A 68 6.60 -0.80 1.67
CA GLY A 68 7.28 0.19 2.50
C GLY A 68 7.86 1.36 1.70
N MET A 69 8.35 1.11 0.48
CA MET A 69 8.78 2.19 -0.44
C MET A 69 7.60 3.07 -0.84
N ASN A 70 6.45 2.46 -1.17
CA ASN A 70 5.23 3.16 -1.51
C ASN A 70 4.80 4.13 -0.40
N ASN A 71 4.92 3.73 0.88
CA ASN A 71 4.62 4.62 2.01
C ASN A 71 5.55 5.86 2.06
N ILE A 72 6.80 5.75 1.58
CA ILE A 72 7.70 6.92 1.45
C ILE A 72 7.27 7.80 0.27
N TYR A 73 6.97 7.19 -0.89
CA TYR A 73 6.58 7.91 -2.10
C TYR A 73 5.30 8.74 -1.91
N VAL A 74 4.28 8.21 -1.22
CA VAL A 74 3.03 8.96 -0.93
C VAL A 74 3.22 10.15 -0.01
N GLN A 75 4.33 10.22 0.72
CA GLN A 75 4.71 11.40 1.51
C GLN A 75 5.66 12.35 0.76
N GLY A 76 5.85 12.13 -0.55
CA GLY A 76 6.73 12.94 -1.40
C GLY A 76 8.21 12.72 -1.09
N GLY A 77 8.54 11.58 -0.50
CA GLY A 77 9.91 11.20 -0.14
C GLY A 77 10.61 10.40 -1.24
N ILE A 78 11.93 10.49 -1.25
CA ILE A 78 12.81 9.58 -1.97
C ILE A 78 13.48 8.66 -0.93
N PRO A 79 13.27 7.33 -1.00
CA PRO A 79 13.93 6.37 -0.12
C PRO A 79 15.46 6.44 -0.22
N LEU A 80 16.16 6.29 0.91
CA LEU A 80 17.62 6.38 0.98
C LEU A 80 18.24 5.16 1.67
N ALA A 81 17.71 4.81 2.85
CA ALA A 81 18.28 3.77 3.69
C ALA A 81 17.19 2.94 4.38
N ALA A 82 17.53 1.71 4.76
CA ALA A 82 16.67 0.83 5.53
C ALA A 82 17.41 0.21 6.72
N GLU A 83 16.78 0.25 7.89
CA GLU A 83 17.17 -0.54 9.06
C GLU A 83 16.39 -1.86 9.05
N VAL A 84 17.07 -3.00 9.10
CA VAL A 84 16.45 -4.34 9.00
C VAL A 84 16.67 -5.14 10.28
N SER A 85 15.59 -5.41 11.01
CA SER A 85 15.60 -6.25 12.21
C SER A 85 15.01 -7.64 11.92
N ILE A 86 15.68 -8.69 12.35
CA ILE A 86 15.33 -10.09 12.05
C ILE A 86 15.26 -10.88 13.36
N ALA A 87 14.11 -11.52 13.62
CA ALA A 87 13.97 -12.55 14.65
C ALA A 87 13.92 -13.93 13.98
N LEU A 88 14.84 -14.83 14.36
CA LEU A 88 15.02 -16.15 13.76
C LEU A 88 14.62 -17.28 14.73
N PRO A 89 14.05 -18.40 14.24
CA PRO A 89 13.87 -19.60 15.07
C PRO A 89 15.22 -20.23 15.42
N LEU A 90 15.25 -21.04 16.49
CA LEU A 90 16.49 -21.69 17.00
C LEU A 90 17.18 -22.56 15.94
N GLU A 91 16.37 -23.24 15.13
CA GLU A 91 16.78 -24.14 14.06
C GLU A 91 17.14 -23.43 12.74
N TYR A 92 17.13 -22.09 12.67
CA TYR A 92 17.48 -21.38 11.44
C TYR A 92 18.99 -21.41 11.17
N GLU A 93 19.40 -21.95 10.01
CA GLU A 93 20.82 -22.10 9.69
C GLU A 93 21.47 -20.77 9.26
N GLU A 94 22.73 -20.55 9.65
CA GLU A 94 23.52 -19.39 9.21
C GLU A 94 23.57 -19.27 7.67
N LYS A 95 23.66 -20.41 6.98
CA LYS A 95 23.64 -20.45 5.50
C LYS A 95 22.32 -19.94 4.92
N GLN A 96 21.20 -20.21 5.58
CA GLN A 96 19.88 -19.70 5.19
C GLN A 96 19.81 -18.20 5.46
N LEU A 97 20.30 -17.73 6.60
CA LEU A 97 20.40 -16.30 6.91
C LEU A 97 21.23 -15.54 5.87
N GLY A 98 22.38 -16.09 5.46
CA GLY A 98 23.20 -15.49 4.41
C GLY A 98 22.47 -15.38 3.06
N LYS A 99 21.63 -16.36 2.71
CA LYS A 99 20.79 -16.29 1.51
C LYS A 99 19.71 -15.22 1.64
N LEU A 100 19.04 -15.17 2.79
CA LEU A 100 18.03 -14.18 3.11
C LEU A 100 18.58 -12.75 3.00
N MET A 101 19.74 -12.49 3.61
CA MET A 101 20.38 -11.17 3.56
C MET A 101 20.78 -10.75 2.15
N ARG A 102 21.32 -11.68 1.33
CA ARG A 102 21.59 -11.39 -0.08
C ARG A 102 20.33 -11.01 -0.85
N LYS A 103 19.22 -11.71 -0.58
CA LYS A 103 17.94 -11.42 -1.22
C LYS A 103 17.38 -10.07 -0.80
N LEU A 104 17.41 -9.75 0.50
CA LEU A 104 17.03 -8.42 0.99
C LEU A 104 17.88 -7.32 0.34
N ASN A 105 19.20 -7.49 0.31
CA ASN A 105 20.10 -6.51 -0.30
C ASN A 105 19.85 -6.34 -1.81
N GLU A 106 19.58 -7.43 -2.54
CA GLU A 106 19.17 -7.35 -3.95
C GLU A 106 17.87 -6.55 -4.12
N VAL A 107 16.85 -6.82 -3.30
CA VAL A 107 15.55 -6.16 -3.41
C VAL A 107 15.63 -4.67 -3.04
N PHE A 108 16.27 -4.32 -1.92
CA PHE A 108 16.49 -2.92 -1.57
C PHE A 108 17.36 -2.19 -2.61
N GLY A 109 18.36 -2.87 -3.17
CA GLY A 109 19.23 -2.34 -4.21
C GLY A 109 18.48 -1.94 -5.50
N LYS A 110 17.36 -2.60 -5.84
CA LYS A 110 16.51 -2.21 -6.98
C LYS A 110 15.89 -0.82 -6.82
N TYR A 111 15.73 -0.36 -5.58
CA TYR A 111 15.22 0.98 -5.23
C TYR A 111 16.35 1.97 -4.91
N ASN A 112 17.62 1.61 -5.16
CA ASN A 112 18.80 2.38 -4.73
C ASN A 112 18.83 2.65 -3.21
N VAL A 113 18.23 1.75 -2.42
CA VAL A 113 18.20 1.87 -0.96
C VAL A 113 19.30 1.02 -0.34
N GLN A 114 20.08 1.63 0.54
CA GLN A 114 21.10 0.93 1.31
C GLN A 114 20.49 0.32 2.58
N ILE A 115 20.77 -0.95 2.87
CA ILE A 115 20.56 -1.47 4.23
C ILE A 115 21.65 -0.85 5.14
N SER A 116 21.27 0.11 5.98
CA SER A 116 22.20 0.90 6.81
C SER A 116 22.60 0.19 8.09
N GLY A 117 21.76 -0.71 8.56
CA GLY A 117 21.92 -1.34 9.87
C GLY A 117 20.76 -2.27 10.20
N GLY A 118 20.73 -2.72 11.45
CA GLY A 118 19.71 -3.66 11.89
C GLY A 118 19.99 -4.32 13.22
N HIS A 119 19.14 -5.29 13.54
CA HIS A 119 19.30 -6.16 14.69
C HIS A 119 18.93 -7.60 14.33
N THR A 120 19.79 -8.56 14.61
CA THR A 120 19.51 -9.98 14.34
C THR A 120 19.48 -10.74 15.66
N THR A 121 18.34 -11.37 15.95
CA THR A 121 18.11 -12.13 17.18
C THR A 121 17.67 -13.55 16.85
N VAL A 122 18.15 -14.54 17.61
CA VAL A 122 17.57 -15.89 17.63
C VAL A 122 16.63 -15.99 18.83
N SER A 123 15.40 -16.48 18.61
CA SER A 123 14.34 -16.50 19.62
C SER A 123 13.52 -17.78 19.55
N ALA A 124 13.29 -18.41 20.70
CA ALA A 124 12.39 -19.56 20.84
C ALA A 124 10.89 -19.19 20.68
N ASN A 125 10.58 -17.90 20.57
CA ASN A 125 9.20 -17.40 20.47
C ASN A 125 8.73 -17.19 19.02
N VAL A 126 9.58 -17.48 18.03
CA VAL A 126 9.23 -17.44 16.60
C VAL A 126 9.50 -18.80 15.98
N ASN A 127 8.59 -19.25 15.11
CA ASN A 127 8.69 -20.53 14.40
C ASN A 127 9.16 -20.37 12.95
N GLN A 128 9.16 -19.14 12.44
CA GLN A 128 9.69 -18.73 11.14
C GLN A 128 10.35 -17.36 11.31
N PRO A 129 11.28 -16.96 10.42
CA PRO A 129 11.87 -15.64 10.50
C PRO A 129 10.80 -14.55 10.49
N ILE A 130 10.90 -13.56 11.36
CA ILE A 130 10.11 -12.33 11.30
C ILE A 130 11.08 -11.20 10.96
N ILE A 131 10.80 -10.47 9.89
CA ILE A 131 11.64 -9.36 9.46
C ILE A 131 10.85 -8.08 9.60
N MET A 132 11.31 -7.19 10.46
CA MET A 132 10.81 -5.82 10.55
C MET A 132 11.83 -4.91 9.88
N PHE A 133 11.38 -3.97 9.09
CA PHE A 133 12.29 -2.97 8.54
C PHE A 133 11.67 -1.59 8.58
N THR A 134 12.54 -0.59 8.71
CA THR A 134 12.18 0.83 8.67
C THR A 134 12.94 1.48 7.54
N ILE A 135 12.22 2.10 6.61
CA ILE A 135 12.80 2.84 5.49
C ILE A 135 12.85 4.31 5.89
N MET A 136 13.96 4.96 5.58
CA MET A 136 14.19 6.38 5.75
C MET A 136 14.40 7.01 4.38
N GLY A 137 13.78 8.16 4.16
CA GLY A 137 13.90 8.94 2.95
C GLY A 137 14.00 10.43 3.23
N SER A 138 14.39 11.20 2.22
CA SER A 138 14.32 12.65 2.24
C SER A 138 13.04 13.10 1.55
N LYS A 139 12.29 14.01 2.17
CA LYS A 139 11.14 14.64 1.52
C LYS A 139 11.62 15.60 0.44
N CYS A 140 11.22 15.35 -0.80
CA CYS A 140 11.61 16.16 -1.96
C CYS A 140 10.42 16.89 -2.58
N TYR A 141 9.19 16.44 -2.29
CA TYR A 141 7.95 16.99 -2.82
C TYR A 141 6.99 17.38 -1.70
N ASN A 142 6.22 18.43 -1.95
CA ASN A 142 5.13 18.82 -1.04
C ASN A 142 3.89 17.99 -1.34
N VAL A 143 3.35 17.35 -0.30
CA VAL A 143 2.11 16.58 -0.37
C VAL A 143 1.12 17.15 0.63
N ASN A 144 -0.12 17.40 0.22
CA ASN A 144 -1.18 17.79 1.13
C ASN A 144 -1.48 16.65 2.11
N CYS A 145 -1.77 16.99 3.35
CA CYS A 145 -2.19 15.98 4.31
C CYS A 145 -3.61 15.53 3.96
N LEU A 146 -3.90 14.23 4.11
CA LEU A 146 -5.25 13.68 3.88
C LEU A 146 -6.31 14.36 4.76
N LYS A 147 -5.92 14.87 5.93
CA LYS A 147 -6.84 15.63 6.82
C LYS A 147 -7.29 16.97 6.23
N ASP A 148 -6.51 17.54 5.31
CA ASP A 148 -6.69 18.88 4.76
C ASP A 148 -7.42 18.86 3.39
N VAL A 149 -7.84 17.67 2.92
CA VAL A 149 -8.67 17.54 1.72
C VAL A 149 -10.04 18.19 1.92
N LYS A 150 -10.66 18.62 0.83
CA LYS A 150 -11.85 19.47 0.83
C LYS A 150 -12.99 18.84 0.03
N PRO A 151 -14.26 19.09 0.41
CA PRO A 151 -15.40 18.72 -0.41
C PRO A 151 -15.28 19.27 -1.82
N GLY A 152 -15.70 18.47 -2.81
CA GLY A 152 -15.62 18.80 -4.23
C GLY A 152 -14.32 18.34 -4.92
N GLN A 153 -13.29 17.97 -4.16
CA GLN A 153 -12.08 17.39 -4.76
C GLN A 153 -12.36 16.00 -5.34
N GLN A 154 -11.80 15.74 -6.51
CA GLN A 154 -11.90 14.48 -7.22
C GLN A 154 -10.90 13.46 -6.66
N ILE A 155 -11.26 12.18 -6.75
CA ILE A 155 -10.40 11.05 -6.39
C ILE A 155 -10.03 10.34 -7.68
N VAL A 156 -8.74 10.36 -8.01
CA VAL A 156 -8.15 9.59 -9.10
C VAL A 156 -7.55 8.31 -8.53
N MET A 157 -7.77 7.19 -9.21
CA MET A 157 -7.11 5.93 -8.93
C MET A 157 -6.18 5.55 -10.08
N THR A 158 -4.96 5.14 -9.76
CA THR A 158 -3.98 4.66 -10.74
C THR A 158 -4.05 3.14 -10.91
N LYS A 159 -3.57 2.67 -12.07
CA LYS A 159 -3.44 1.28 -12.48
C LYS A 159 -4.75 0.50 -12.34
N SER A 160 -4.85 -0.42 -11.37
CA SER A 160 -6.00 -1.31 -11.22
C SER A 160 -6.22 -1.68 -9.76
N ILE A 161 -7.39 -2.21 -9.40
CA ILE A 161 -7.56 -2.83 -8.08
C ILE A 161 -6.74 -4.11 -7.98
N ALA A 162 -6.40 -4.47 -6.74
CA ALA A 162 -5.76 -5.74 -6.40
C ALA A 162 -4.45 -6.06 -7.14
N VAL A 163 -3.69 -5.05 -7.61
CA VAL A 163 -2.41 -5.27 -8.32
C VAL A 163 -1.51 -6.21 -7.51
N GLY A 164 -1.21 -5.84 -6.27
CA GLY A 164 -0.38 -6.63 -5.37
C GLY A 164 -0.91 -8.03 -5.14
N GLY A 165 -2.18 -8.16 -4.74
CA GLY A 165 -2.81 -9.43 -4.43
C GLY A 165 -2.89 -10.37 -5.63
N THR A 166 -3.28 -9.88 -6.81
CA THR A 166 -3.37 -10.67 -8.04
C THR A 166 -2.02 -11.24 -8.42
N GLY A 167 -0.96 -10.41 -8.46
CA GLY A 167 0.39 -10.85 -8.79
C GLY A 167 0.92 -11.88 -7.78
N LEU A 168 0.65 -11.67 -6.50
CA LEU A 168 1.12 -12.52 -5.41
C LEU A 168 0.45 -13.90 -5.41
N ILE A 169 -0.89 -13.92 -5.53
CA ILE A 169 -1.67 -15.14 -5.65
C ILE A 169 -1.25 -15.90 -6.90
N SER A 170 -1.05 -15.19 -8.01
CA SER A 170 -0.68 -15.81 -9.28
C SER A 170 0.69 -16.49 -9.23
N ASN A 171 1.67 -15.89 -8.56
CA ASN A 171 2.96 -16.52 -8.32
C ASN A 171 2.84 -17.72 -7.37
N ALA A 172 2.17 -17.55 -6.22
CA ALA A 172 2.09 -18.58 -5.19
C ALA A 172 1.19 -19.78 -5.54
N LYS A 173 0.19 -19.60 -6.41
CA LYS A 173 -0.81 -20.62 -6.79
C LYS A 173 -0.76 -20.94 -8.29
N THR A 174 0.43 -20.84 -8.89
CA THR A 174 0.67 -21.05 -10.32
C THR A 174 0.08 -22.37 -10.81
N ASP A 175 0.26 -23.47 -10.06
CA ASP A 175 -0.18 -24.80 -10.49
C ASP A 175 -1.70 -24.87 -10.64
N ILE A 176 -2.45 -24.28 -9.70
CA ILE A 176 -3.92 -24.22 -9.75
C ILE A 176 -4.38 -23.39 -10.95
N LEU A 177 -3.73 -22.25 -11.20
CA LEU A 177 -4.08 -21.41 -12.35
C LEU A 177 -3.81 -22.10 -13.69
N LYS A 178 -2.75 -22.91 -13.79
CA LYS A 178 -2.43 -23.69 -15.01
C LYS A 178 -3.43 -24.81 -15.29
N GLU A 179 -4.20 -25.25 -14.31
CA GLU A 179 -5.32 -26.18 -14.54
C GLU A 179 -6.52 -25.48 -15.19
N LYS A 180 -6.63 -24.15 -15.06
CA LYS A 180 -7.77 -23.35 -15.55
C LYS A 180 -7.44 -22.57 -16.82
N PHE A 181 -6.22 -22.09 -16.95
CA PHE A 181 -5.79 -21.18 -18.00
C PHE A 181 -4.54 -21.69 -18.72
N ILE A 182 -4.36 -21.26 -19.97
CA ILE A 182 -3.14 -21.53 -20.74
C ILE A 182 -1.92 -20.85 -20.09
N ASN A 183 -0.75 -21.46 -20.22
CA ASN A 183 0.49 -20.98 -19.56
C ASN A 183 0.79 -19.49 -19.84
N THR A 184 0.63 -19.05 -21.09
CA THR A 184 0.89 -17.65 -21.46
C THR A 184 -0.03 -16.65 -20.78
N TYR A 185 -1.24 -17.06 -20.40
CA TYR A 185 -2.14 -16.22 -19.61
C TYR A 185 -1.73 -16.20 -18.13
N VAL A 186 -1.38 -17.35 -17.56
CA VAL A 186 -0.88 -17.43 -16.18
C VAL A 186 0.40 -16.58 -16.01
N ASP A 187 1.28 -16.57 -17.01
CA ASP A 187 2.48 -15.74 -16.99
C ASP A 187 2.12 -14.24 -16.98
N LYS A 188 1.11 -13.79 -17.73
CA LYS A 188 0.60 -12.40 -17.61
C LYS A 188 0.09 -12.07 -16.21
N CYS A 189 -0.67 -12.98 -15.59
CA CYS A 189 -1.15 -12.76 -14.22
C CYS A 189 -0.01 -12.67 -13.20
N LYS A 190 1.08 -13.42 -13.41
CA LYS A 190 2.28 -13.35 -12.57
C LYS A 190 3.04 -12.04 -12.79
N ASP A 191 3.14 -11.57 -14.03
CA ASP A 191 3.85 -10.34 -14.40
C ASP A 191 3.22 -9.08 -13.79
N ILE A 192 1.97 -9.16 -13.32
CA ILE A 192 1.32 -8.09 -12.54
C ILE A 192 2.14 -7.68 -11.32
N ILE A 193 2.92 -8.60 -10.72
CA ILE A 193 3.78 -8.28 -9.56
C ILE A 193 4.81 -7.19 -9.89
N ASN A 194 5.12 -6.96 -11.17
CA ASN A 194 6.06 -5.91 -11.58
C ASN A 194 5.46 -4.49 -11.48
N TYR A 195 4.15 -4.35 -11.24
CA TYR A 195 3.45 -3.06 -11.16
C TYR A 195 3.21 -2.58 -9.71
N ILE A 196 3.80 -3.26 -8.72
CA ILE A 196 3.60 -2.98 -7.29
C ILE A 196 4.27 -1.70 -6.78
N SER A 197 5.21 -1.11 -7.53
CA SER A 197 5.80 0.20 -7.20
C SER A 197 4.91 1.33 -7.69
N ILE A 198 4.72 2.37 -6.87
CA ILE A 198 3.97 3.58 -7.25
C ILE A 198 4.85 4.81 -7.50
N GLU A 199 6.17 4.62 -7.60
CA GLU A 199 7.15 5.72 -7.69
C GLU A 199 6.83 6.70 -8.82
N ASP A 200 6.59 6.19 -10.03
CA ASP A 200 6.36 7.04 -11.19
C ASP A 200 5.05 7.82 -11.09
N GLU A 201 3.92 7.17 -10.78
CA GLU A 201 2.64 7.87 -10.70
C GLU A 201 2.59 8.87 -9.54
N SER A 202 3.23 8.56 -8.40
CA SER A 202 3.28 9.47 -7.27
C SER A 202 4.09 10.73 -7.64
N ARG A 203 5.26 10.56 -8.26
CA ARG A 203 6.07 11.68 -8.75
C ARG A 203 5.33 12.52 -9.78
N ILE A 204 4.70 11.91 -10.78
CA ILE A 204 3.91 12.62 -11.80
C ILE A 204 2.77 13.42 -11.17
N ALA A 205 2.04 12.82 -10.22
CA ALA A 205 0.96 13.50 -9.53
C ALA A 205 1.44 14.73 -8.74
N LEU A 206 2.58 14.60 -8.06
CA LEU A 206 3.20 15.67 -7.28
C LEU A 206 3.74 16.81 -8.16
N GLU A 207 4.21 16.50 -9.37
CA GLU A 207 4.61 17.49 -10.37
C GLU A 207 3.41 18.21 -11.01
N CYS A 208 2.23 17.59 -11.04
CA CYS A 208 1.00 18.17 -11.61
C CYS A 208 0.34 19.24 -10.71
N GLY A 209 0.66 19.27 -9.42
CA GLY A 209 0.22 20.33 -8.51
C GLY A 209 -0.13 19.84 -7.11
N GLU A 210 -1.03 20.58 -6.45
CA GLU A 210 -1.45 20.28 -5.08
C GLU A 210 -2.31 19.01 -5.01
N VAL A 211 -1.73 17.94 -4.47
CA VAL A 211 -2.38 16.64 -4.32
C VAL A 211 -2.22 16.09 -2.91
N ALA A 212 -3.19 15.29 -2.47
CA ALA A 212 -3.00 14.36 -1.34
C ALA A 212 -2.97 12.93 -1.88
N LEU A 213 -2.05 12.12 -1.36
CA LEU A 213 -1.78 10.76 -1.83
C LEU A 213 -2.11 9.75 -0.72
N HIS A 214 -2.63 8.58 -1.11
CA HIS A 214 -2.84 7.43 -0.21
C HIS A 214 -2.59 6.13 -0.96
N ASP A 215 -1.64 5.30 -0.50
CA ASP A 215 -1.38 4.01 -1.16
C ASP A 215 -2.51 3.03 -0.87
N ILE A 216 -2.91 2.28 -1.90
CA ILE A 216 -3.84 1.17 -1.71
C ILE A 216 -2.99 -0.03 -1.33
N SER A 217 -3.23 -0.62 -0.15
CA SER A 217 -2.54 -1.83 0.27
C SER A 217 -3.50 -2.83 0.92
N THR A 218 -3.33 -3.15 2.20
CA THR A 218 -4.12 -4.20 2.86
C THR A 218 -5.60 -3.86 2.92
N GLY A 219 -6.45 -4.77 2.46
CA GLY A 219 -7.91 -4.62 2.37
C GLY A 219 -8.39 -3.93 1.10
N GLY A 220 -7.49 -3.67 0.15
CA GLY A 220 -7.81 -3.20 -1.20
C GLY A 220 -8.38 -1.78 -1.25
N VAL A 221 -8.98 -1.45 -2.40
CA VAL A 221 -9.48 -0.09 -2.68
C VAL A 221 -10.55 0.35 -1.69
N PHE A 222 -11.38 -0.58 -1.20
CA PHE A 222 -12.40 -0.26 -0.20
C PHE A 222 -11.78 0.15 1.14
N ALA A 223 -10.70 -0.50 1.57
CA ALA A 223 -9.95 -0.04 2.72
C ALA A 223 -9.27 1.31 2.46
N GLY A 224 -8.64 1.51 1.31
CA GLY A 224 -8.00 2.79 0.95
C GLY A 224 -8.96 3.97 0.97
N VAL A 225 -10.15 3.84 0.36
CA VAL A 225 -11.20 4.88 0.38
C VAL A 225 -11.70 5.13 1.80
N TRP A 226 -11.86 4.06 2.60
CA TRP A 226 -12.25 4.17 4.00
C TRP A 226 -11.21 4.93 4.82
N GLU A 227 -9.93 4.66 4.63
CA GLU A 227 -8.81 5.28 5.31
C GLU A 227 -8.69 6.77 4.96
N LEU A 228 -8.72 7.09 3.66
CA LEU A 228 -8.71 8.46 3.14
C LEU A 228 -9.78 9.34 3.83
N THR A 229 -11.01 8.84 3.90
CA THR A 229 -12.13 9.56 4.54
C THR A 229 -12.09 9.53 6.08
N SER A 230 -11.34 8.61 6.67
CA SER A 230 -11.16 8.55 8.13
C SER A 230 -10.14 9.59 8.62
N ALA A 231 -9.14 9.90 7.80
CA ALA A 231 -8.20 11.01 8.06
C ALA A 231 -8.88 12.39 8.00
N SER A 232 -9.74 12.62 7.00
CA SER A 232 -10.39 13.91 6.78
C SER A 232 -11.66 14.14 7.61
N GLY A 233 -12.32 13.07 8.03
CA GLY A 233 -13.64 13.15 8.68
C GLY A 233 -14.77 13.57 7.73
N LEU A 234 -14.51 13.54 6.42
CA LEU A 234 -15.45 13.81 5.33
C LEU A 234 -16.05 12.51 4.77
N GLY A 235 -17.03 12.68 3.88
CA GLY A 235 -17.66 11.61 3.13
C GLY A 235 -17.06 11.48 1.74
N VAL A 236 -17.56 10.48 1.00
CA VAL A 236 -17.12 10.20 -0.36
C VAL A 236 -18.25 9.54 -1.14
N LYS A 237 -18.30 9.83 -2.44
CA LYS A 237 -19.07 9.07 -3.43
C LYS A 237 -18.10 8.47 -4.44
N ILE A 238 -18.05 7.15 -4.50
CA ILE A 238 -17.25 6.38 -5.46
C ILE A 238 -18.17 5.72 -6.48
N GLU A 239 -17.86 5.88 -7.75
CA GLU A 239 -18.54 5.21 -8.86
C GLU A 239 -17.83 3.88 -9.15
N LEU A 240 -18.47 2.77 -8.78
CA LEU A 240 -17.86 1.42 -8.90
C LEU A 240 -17.50 1.07 -10.34
N GLN A 241 -18.28 1.52 -11.32
CA GLN A 241 -18.04 1.27 -12.74
C GLN A 241 -16.82 2.02 -13.30
N LYS A 242 -16.35 3.06 -12.60
CA LYS A 242 -15.15 3.82 -12.98
C LYS A 242 -13.87 3.28 -12.35
N ILE A 243 -13.97 2.37 -11.38
CA ILE A 243 -12.78 1.76 -10.76
C ILE A 243 -12.10 0.87 -11.81
N PRO A 244 -10.81 1.11 -12.13
CA PRO A 244 -10.10 0.28 -13.10
C PRO A 244 -9.87 -1.15 -12.57
N VAL A 245 -10.21 -2.15 -13.38
CA VAL A 245 -10.02 -3.58 -13.05
C VAL A 245 -9.41 -4.30 -14.26
N TRP A 246 -8.26 -4.94 -14.07
CA TRP A 246 -7.65 -5.79 -15.10
C TRP A 246 -8.37 -7.12 -15.20
N GLN A 247 -8.44 -7.68 -16.42
CA GLN A 247 -9.11 -8.96 -16.66
C GLN A 247 -8.47 -10.08 -15.85
N GLU A 248 -7.15 -10.09 -15.77
CA GLU A 248 -6.35 -11.02 -14.96
C GLU A 248 -6.77 -11.00 -13.49
N THR A 249 -7.05 -9.82 -12.94
CA THR A 249 -7.55 -9.68 -11.57
C THR A 249 -8.93 -10.31 -11.41
N ILE A 250 -9.82 -10.15 -12.39
CA ILE A 250 -11.17 -10.76 -12.37
C ILE A 250 -11.04 -12.28 -12.40
N GLU A 251 -10.32 -12.82 -13.38
CA GLU A 251 -10.15 -14.28 -13.57
C GLU A 251 -9.49 -14.95 -12.36
N VAL A 252 -8.43 -14.35 -11.81
CA VAL A 252 -7.77 -14.87 -10.60
C VAL A 252 -8.72 -14.82 -9.42
N SER A 253 -9.48 -13.74 -9.27
CA SER A 253 -10.43 -13.60 -8.16
C SER A 253 -11.56 -14.63 -8.23
N GLU A 254 -12.05 -14.93 -9.43
CA GLU A 254 -13.07 -15.97 -9.66
C GLU A 254 -12.57 -17.37 -9.34
N VAL A 255 -11.34 -17.71 -9.74
CA VAL A 255 -10.76 -19.04 -9.43
C VAL A 255 -10.67 -19.30 -7.93
N PHE A 256 -10.41 -18.27 -7.14
CA PHE A 256 -10.20 -18.40 -5.69
C PHE A 256 -11.39 -17.94 -4.83
N ASP A 257 -12.51 -17.54 -5.44
CA ASP A 257 -13.71 -17.03 -4.75
C ASP A 257 -13.38 -15.89 -3.76
N ILE A 258 -12.64 -14.89 -4.25
CA ILE A 258 -12.23 -13.72 -3.48
C ILE A 258 -12.78 -12.43 -4.08
N ASN A 259 -12.96 -11.41 -3.24
CA ASN A 259 -13.43 -10.11 -3.69
C ASN A 259 -12.25 -9.20 -4.08
N PRO A 260 -12.07 -8.83 -5.37
CA PRO A 260 -10.92 -8.02 -5.80
C PRO A 260 -10.92 -6.60 -5.20
N TYR A 261 -12.07 -6.06 -4.81
CA TYR A 261 -12.14 -4.74 -4.18
C TYR A 261 -11.62 -4.73 -2.74
N MET A 262 -11.50 -5.91 -2.12
CA MET A 262 -11.01 -6.13 -0.75
C MET A 262 -9.67 -6.88 -0.70
N LEU A 263 -9.08 -7.16 -1.86
CA LEU A 263 -7.80 -7.82 -2.01
C LEU A 263 -6.68 -6.77 -2.04
N ASP A 264 -5.52 -7.10 -1.44
CA ASP A 264 -4.37 -6.19 -1.33
C ASP A 264 -4.07 -5.46 -2.66
N GLY A 265 -4.10 -4.13 -2.61
CA GLY A 265 -3.95 -3.25 -3.77
C GLY A 265 -2.55 -2.68 -3.98
N THR A 266 -1.52 -3.20 -3.30
CA THR A 266 -0.15 -2.65 -3.37
C THR A 266 0.27 -2.49 -4.82
N GLY A 267 0.61 -1.26 -5.22
CA GLY A 267 0.87 -0.91 -6.62
C GLY A 267 -0.10 0.10 -7.23
N SER A 268 -1.17 0.43 -6.50
CA SER A 268 -2.14 1.43 -6.93
C SER A 268 -2.25 2.57 -5.93
N LEU A 269 -2.58 3.75 -6.44
CA LEU A 269 -2.56 5.00 -5.69
C LEU A 269 -3.93 5.67 -5.75
N LEU A 270 -4.42 6.17 -4.62
CA LEU A 270 -5.51 7.14 -4.57
C LEU A 270 -4.93 8.54 -4.49
N ILE A 271 -5.41 9.43 -5.37
CA ILE A 271 -4.94 10.80 -5.49
C ILE A 271 -6.12 11.74 -5.37
N VAL A 272 -6.10 12.63 -4.39
CA VAL A 272 -7.12 13.66 -4.19
C VAL A 272 -6.63 14.99 -4.77
N THR A 273 -7.40 15.55 -5.70
CA THR A 273 -7.01 16.77 -6.43
C THR A 273 -8.22 17.59 -6.91
N ASN A 274 -7.99 18.86 -7.22
CA ASN A 274 -8.98 19.70 -7.92
C ASN A 274 -8.97 19.50 -9.44
N ASN A 275 -7.94 18.84 -9.99
CA ASN A 275 -7.71 18.71 -11.43
C ASN A 275 -7.66 17.23 -11.85
N GLY A 276 -8.67 16.44 -11.47
CA GLY A 276 -8.67 14.99 -11.64
C GLY A 276 -8.54 14.56 -13.10
N GLU A 277 -9.37 15.12 -13.99
CA GLU A 277 -9.33 14.79 -15.43
C GLU A 277 -7.97 15.11 -16.06
N ARG A 278 -7.43 16.31 -15.78
CA ARG A 278 -6.10 16.69 -16.26
C ARG A 278 -5.01 15.75 -15.75
N LEU A 279 -5.10 15.30 -14.49
CA LEU A 279 -4.14 14.36 -13.93
C LEU A 279 -4.23 12.99 -14.63
N VAL A 280 -5.44 12.52 -14.93
CA VAL A 280 -5.64 11.30 -15.73
C VAL A 280 -4.96 11.43 -17.09
N ASP A 281 -5.21 12.52 -17.82
CA ASP A 281 -4.59 12.76 -19.13
C ASP A 281 -3.05 12.67 -19.06
N VAL A 282 -2.44 13.33 -18.07
CA VAL A 282 -0.97 13.33 -17.89
C VAL A 282 -0.44 11.95 -17.52
N LEU A 283 -1.15 11.18 -16.69
CA LEU A 283 -0.76 9.81 -16.34
C LEU A 283 -0.85 8.89 -17.57
N GLU A 284 -1.92 9.01 -18.36
CA GLU A 284 -2.12 8.21 -19.57
C GLU A 284 -1.08 8.54 -20.66
N GLU A 285 -0.70 9.80 -20.83
CA GLU A 285 0.42 10.20 -21.70
C GLU A 285 1.77 9.55 -21.31
N LYS A 286 1.91 9.17 -20.03
CA LYS A 286 3.07 8.44 -19.50
C LYS A 286 2.87 6.92 -19.47
N GLY A 287 1.76 6.42 -20.00
CA GLY A 287 1.46 4.99 -20.06
C GLY A 287 0.93 4.41 -18.75
N ILE A 288 0.50 5.25 -17.81
CA ILE A 288 -0.09 4.83 -16.54
C ILE A 288 -1.61 4.98 -16.65
N ASN A 289 -2.33 3.86 -16.69
CA ASN A 289 -3.79 3.91 -16.68
C ASN A 289 -4.29 4.55 -15.37
N ALA A 290 -5.28 5.42 -15.47
CA ALA A 290 -5.89 6.08 -14.33
C ALA A 290 -7.35 6.42 -14.61
N SER A 291 -8.14 6.64 -13.57
CA SER A 291 -9.51 7.10 -13.71
C SER A 291 -9.95 7.95 -12.53
N VAL A 292 -10.78 8.97 -12.78
CA VAL A 292 -11.52 9.67 -11.72
C VAL A 292 -12.63 8.74 -11.22
N ILE A 293 -12.43 8.12 -10.06
CA ILE A 293 -13.35 7.13 -9.49
C ILE A 293 -14.41 7.74 -8.57
N GLY A 294 -14.27 9.01 -8.19
CA GLY A 294 -15.21 9.62 -7.27
C GLY A 294 -14.87 11.03 -6.81
N ILE A 295 -15.57 11.47 -5.78
CA ILE A 295 -15.49 12.84 -5.26
C ILE A 295 -15.65 12.87 -3.73
N ILE A 296 -14.92 13.75 -3.07
CA ILE A 296 -15.06 14.04 -1.64
C ILE A 296 -16.34 14.83 -1.40
N THR A 297 -17.15 14.40 -0.43
CA THR A 297 -18.42 15.06 -0.06
C THR A 297 -18.32 15.78 1.27
N SER A 298 -19.18 16.77 1.47
CA SER A 298 -19.28 17.52 2.74
C SER A 298 -20.08 16.77 3.82
N ASP A 299 -20.96 15.85 3.41
CA ASP A 299 -21.61 14.90 4.33
C ASP A 299 -20.59 13.87 4.85
N LYS A 300 -20.97 13.04 5.82
CA LYS A 300 -20.10 11.99 6.37
C LYS A 300 -20.36 10.61 5.77
N ASN A 301 -21.18 10.54 4.72
CA ASN A 301 -21.57 9.27 4.13
C ASN A 301 -20.45 8.79 3.22
N ARG A 302 -20.12 7.50 3.33
CA ARG A 302 -19.17 6.83 2.46
C ARG A 302 -19.96 5.90 1.57
N VAL A 303 -20.10 6.25 0.31
CA VAL A 303 -21.10 5.67 -0.58
C VAL A 303 -20.42 5.12 -1.82
N LEU A 304 -20.80 3.90 -2.18
CA LEU A 304 -20.47 3.25 -3.44
C LEU A 304 -21.70 3.27 -4.34
N ILE A 305 -21.54 3.74 -5.56
CA ILE A 305 -22.60 3.88 -6.57
C ILE A 305 -22.32 2.90 -7.71
N ASN A 306 -23.30 2.08 -8.06
CA ASN A 306 -23.24 1.18 -9.21
C ASN A 306 -24.50 1.37 -10.07
N GLY A 307 -24.43 2.24 -11.07
CA GLY A 307 -25.62 2.68 -11.80
C GLY A 307 -26.62 3.34 -10.83
N ASP A 308 -27.83 2.79 -10.76
CA ASP A 308 -28.89 3.29 -9.87
C ASP A 308 -28.77 2.76 -8.43
N GLU A 309 -27.91 1.76 -8.19
CA GLU A 309 -27.73 1.19 -6.86
C GLU A 309 -26.75 2.00 -6.02
N THR A 310 -27.17 2.28 -4.79
CA THR A 310 -26.36 3.02 -3.80
C THR A 310 -26.20 2.18 -2.55
N ARG A 311 -24.96 1.93 -2.13
CA ARG A 311 -24.65 1.22 -0.88
C ARG A 311 -23.63 1.97 -0.04
N PHE A 312 -23.67 1.75 1.27
CA PHE A 312 -22.65 2.28 2.16
C PHE A 312 -21.39 1.42 2.13
N LEU A 313 -20.24 2.09 2.11
CA LEU A 313 -18.96 1.45 2.36
C LEU A 313 -18.91 1.05 3.83
N GLU A 314 -18.60 -0.21 4.10
CA GLU A 314 -18.45 -0.72 5.46
C GLU A 314 -17.01 -0.54 5.97
N PRO A 315 -16.79 -0.47 7.30
CA PRO A 315 -15.45 -0.51 7.86
C PRO A 315 -14.67 -1.74 7.40
N GLN A 316 -13.36 -1.57 7.19
CA GLN A 316 -12.46 -2.66 6.78
C GLN A 316 -12.62 -3.90 7.67
N ARG A 317 -12.90 -5.05 7.04
CA ARG A 317 -13.14 -6.34 7.72
C ARG A 317 -11.95 -7.31 7.71
N GLY A 318 -10.87 -6.95 7.01
CA GLY A 318 -9.70 -7.76 6.75
C GLY A 318 -9.30 -7.66 5.27
N ASP A 319 -8.31 -8.46 4.88
CA ASP A 319 -7.87 -8.62 3.50
C ASP A 319 -8.26 -10.02 3.01
N GLU A 320 -8.75 -10.09 1.77
CA GLU A 320 -9.12 -11.34 1.11
C GLU A 320 -7.92 -12.28 0.92
N ILE A 321 -6.70 -11.74 0.87
CA ILE A 321 -5.47 -12.53 0.70
C ILE A 321 -5.28 -13.58 1.80
N TYR A 322 -5.75 -13.30 3.03
CA TYR A 322 -5.61 -14.23 4.16
C TYR A 322 -6.51 -15.47 4.07
N LYS A 323 -7.42 -15.54 3.10
CA LYS A 323 -8.15 -16.78 2.81
C LYS A 323 -7.26 -17.83 2.14
N LEU A 324 -6.11 -17.43 1.58
CA LEU A 324 -5.26 -18.27 0.73
C LEU A 324 -3.89 -18.62 1.35
N PHE A 325 -3.48 -17.90 2.40
CA PHE A 325 -2.18 -17.99 3.09
C PHE A 325 -2.33 -18.03 4.62
#